data_AF-A0A3D0RPG3-F1
#
_entry.id   AF-A0A3D0RPG3-F1
#
_cell.length_a   1.000
_cell.length_b   1.000
_cell.length_c   1.000
_cell.angle_alpha   90.00
_cell.angle_beta   90.00
_cell.angle_gamma   90.00
#
_symmetry.space_group_name_H-M   'P 1'
#
loop_
_entity.id
_entity.type
_entity.pdbx_description
1 polymer ?
#
loop_
_entity_poly.entity_id
_entity_poly.type
_entity_poly.pdbx_seq_one_letter_code
_entity_poly.pdbx_strand_id
1 'polypeptide(L)' 'FVVGGPYGFPDEVYRRANEKLSLSRMTFTHQMVRLVFVEQLYRAMTILNGEPYHHE' A
#
# COMPACT_ATOMS: atom_id res chain seq x y z
N PHE A 1 6.58 1.34 3.70
CA PHE A 1 5.77 0.12 3.55
C PHE A 1 6.68 -1.03 3.11
N VAL A 2 6.29 -2.28 3.36
CA VAL A 2 7.02 -3.45 2.88
C VAL A 2 6.13 -4.24 1.91
N VAL A 3 6.73 -4.85 0.89
CA VAL A 3 6.05 -5.70 -0.09
C VAL A 3 6.74 -7.05 -0.09
N GLY A 4 5.97 -8.12 0.11
CA GLY A 4 6.49 -9.47 0.27
C GLY A 4 6.98 -10.04 -1.05
N GLY A 5 7.64 -11.19 -1.02
CA GLY A 5 7.97 -11.94 -2.23
C GLY A 5 6.75 -12.66 -2.82
N PRO A 6 6.93 -13.48 -3.86
CA PRO A 6 5.82 -14.26 -4.47
C PRO A 6 5.12 -15.20 -3.49
N TYR A 7 5.79 -15.60 -2.41
CA TYR A 7 5.24 -16.45 -1.36
C TYR A 7 4.83 -15.67 -0.11
N GLY A 8 4.80 -14.33 -0.17
CA GLY A 8 4.51 -13.46 0.97
C GLY A 8 5.73 -13.16 1.83
N PHE A 9 5.50 -12.98 3.13
CA PHE A 9 6.55 -12.70 4.13
C PHE A 9 6.77 -13.88 5.08
N PRO A 10 7.98 -14.02 5.64
CA PRO A 10 8.20 -14.89 6.79
C PRO A 10 7.41 -14.43 8.03
N ASP A 11 7.07 -15.36 8.92
CA ASP A 11 6.25 -15.09 10.13
C ASP A 11 6.83 -14.01 11.05
N GLU A 12 8.15 -13.88 11.11
CA GLU A 12 8.81 -12.84 11.90
C GLU A 12 8.42 -11.43 11.45
N VAL A 13 8.19 -11.21 10.15
CA VAL A 13 7.78 -9.92 9.60
C VAL A 13 6.35 -9.61 10.02
N TYR A 14 5.46 -10.60 9.98
CA TYR A 14 4.08 -10.43 10.45
C TYR A 14 4.03 -10.13 11.95
N ARG A 15 4.86 -10.80 12.77
CA ARG A 15 4.96 -10.52 14.21
C ARG A 15 5.52 -9.14 14.51
N ARG A 16 6.46 -8.65 13.69
CA ARG A 16 7.05 -7.31 13.84
C ARG A 16 6.14 -6.19 13.31
N ALA A 17 5.29 -6.47 12.34
CA ALA A 17 4.47 -5.45 11.69
C ALA A 17 3.56 -4.73 12.71
N ASN A 18 3.57 -3.40 12.68
CA ASN A 18 2.68 -2.60 13.51
C ASN A 18 1.24 -2.65 12.99
N GLU A 19 1.08 -2.75 11.67
CA GLU A 19 -0.21 -2.78 11.00
C GLU A 19 -0.14 -3.66 9.75
N LYS A 20 -1.28 -4.23 9.35
CA LYS A 20 -1.43 -4.99 8.10
C LYS A 20 -2.50 -4.33 7.24
N LEU A 21 -2.08 -3.76 6.11
CA LEU A 21 -2.98 -3.13 5.15
C LEU A 21 -3.23 -4.03 3.94
N SER A 22 -4.50 -4.17 3.55
CA SER A 22 -4.89 -4.80 2.28
C SER A 22 -5.22 -3.75 1.24
N LEU A 23 -4.60 -3.83 0.05
CA LEU A 23 -4.94 -2.96 -1.09
C LEU A 23 -6.19 -3.43 -1.84
N SER A 24 -6.49 -4.72 -1.81
CA SER A 24 -7.61 -5.35 -2.52
C SER A 24 -7.78 -6.82 -2.07
N ARG A 25 -8.89 -7.45 -2.47
CA ARG A 25 -9.05 -8.92 -2.42
C ARG A 25 -8.34 -9.64 -3.59
N MET A 26 -7.88 -8.91 -4.60
CA MET A 26 -7.15 -9.47 -5.75
C MET A 26 -5.67 -9.69 -5.42
N THR A 27 -5.05 -10.67 -6.09
CA THR A 27 -3.60 -10.87 -6.05
C THR A 27 -2.92 -10.01 -7.11
N PHE A 28 -2.15 -9.02 -6.67
CA PHE A 28 -1.37 -8.15 -7.56
C PHE A 28 0.07 -8.64 -7.68
N THR A 29 0.72 -8.36 -8.82
CA THR A 29 2.17 -8.52 -8.94
C THR A 29 2.88 -7.50 -8.06
N HIS A 30 4.11 -7.81 -7.62
CA HIS A 30 4.88 -6.90 -6.76
C HIS A 30 5.13 -5.54 -7.40
N GLN A 31 5.27 -5.50 -8.73
CA GLN A 31 5.44 -4.26 -9.49
C GLN A 31 4.19 -3.38 -9.39
N MET A 32 3.00 -3.96 -9.54
CA MET A 32 1.73 -3.22 -9.42
C MET A 32 1.51 -2.70 -7.99
N VAL A 33 1.79 -3.51 -6.97
CA VAL A 33 1.63 -3.12 -5.55
C VAL A 33 2.42 -1.85 -5.25
N ARG A 34 3.65 -1.74 -5.75
CA ARG A 34 4.48 -0.54 -5.54
C ARG A 34 3.82 0.71 -6.11
N LEU A 35 3.36 0.65 -7.35
CA LEU A 35 2.74 1.79 -8.02
C LEU A 35 1.44 2.20 -7.31
N VAL A 36 0.56 1.23 -7.05
CA VAL A 36 -0.73 1.48 -6.41
C VAL A 36 -0.54 2.05 -5.00
N PHE A 37 0.37 1.48 -4.20
CA PHE A 37 0.61 1.98 -2.84
C PHE A 37 1.15 3.42 -2.84
N VAL A 38 2.10 3.74 -3.74
CA VAL A 38 2.67 5.09 -3.84
C VAL A 38 1.62 6.10 -4.25
N GLU A 39 0.75 5.76 -5.20
CA GLU A 39 -0.38 6.59 -5.61
C GLU A 39 -1.34 6.82 -4.41
N GLN A 40 -1.72 5.77 -3.70
CA GLN A 40 -2.59 5.90 -2.52
C GLN A 40 -1.95 6.73 -1.40
N LEU A 41 -0.62 6.67 -1.23
CA LEU A 41 0.11 7.51 -0.28
C LEU A 41 0.10 8.97 -0.71
N TYR A 42 0.34 9.24 -1.99
CA TYR A 42 0.23 10.59 -2.56
C TYR A 42 -1.18 11.15 -2.33
N ARG A 43 -2.22 10.38 -2.70
CA ARG A 43 -3.63 10.72 -2.44
C ARG A 43 -3.90 11.07 -0.99
N ALA A 44 -3.44 10.24 -0.06
CA ALA A 44 -3.63 10.49 1.36
C ALA A 44 -3.00 11.82 1.80
N MET A 45 -1.79 12.12 1.33
CA MET A 45 -1.10 13.38 1.64
C MET A 45 -1.81 14.59 1.01
N THR A 46 -2.26 14.50 -0.24
CA THR A 46 -3.01 15.59 -0.89
C THR A 46 -4.30 15.91 -0.13
N ILE A 47 -5.04 14.88 0.32
CA ILE A 47 -6.24 15.05 1.16
C ILE A 47 -5.88 15.72 2.49
N LEU A 48 -4.82 15.28 3.17
CA LEU A 48 -4.38 15.85 4.44
C LEU A 48 -3.92 17.31 4.31
N ASN A 49 -3.35 17.68 3.15
CA ASN A 49 -2.95 19.05 2.85
C ASN A 49 -4.12 19.95 2.42
N GLY A 50 -5.34 19.40 2.28
CA GLY A 50 -6.50 20.15 1.80
C GLY A 50 -6.39 20.56 0.32
N GLU A 51 -5.52 19.89 -0.45
CA GLU A 51 -5.36 20.12 -1.87
C GLU A 51 -6.46 19.37 -2.66
N PRO A 52 -6.93 19.93 -3.79
CA PRO A 52 -7.87 19.24 -4.66
C PRO A 52 -7.18 18.01 -5.27
N TYR A 53 -7.58 16.83 -4.80
CA TYR A 53 -7.04 15.57 -5.29
C TYR A 53 -7.94 14.95 -6.38
N HIS A 54 -9.26 15.14 -6.27
CA HIS A 54 -10.24 14.69 -7.26
C HIS A 54 -11.02 15.89 -7.77
N HIS A 55 -11.04 16.02 -9.10
CA HIS A 55 -11.91 16.94 -9.79
C HIS A 55 -13.24 16.20 -10.01
N GLU A 56 -14.34 16.76 -9.51
CA GLU A 56 -15.63 16.59 -10.21
C GLU A 56 -15.62 17.43 -11.49
#